data_AF-A0A497AK31-F1
#
_entry.id   AF-A0A497AK31-F1
#
_cell.length_a   1.000
_cell.length_b   1.000
_cell.length_c   1.000
_cell.angle_alpha   90.00
_cell.angle_beta   90.00
_cell.angle_gamma   90.00
#
_symmetry.space_group_name_H-M   'P 1'
#
loop_
_entity.id
_entity.type
_entity.pdbx_description
1 polymer ?
#
loop_
_entity_poly.entity_id
_entity_poly.type
_entity_poly.pdbx_seq_one_letter_code
_entity_poly.pdbx_strand_id
1 'polypeptide(L)' 'MTGVEICIWLKKIFNIVRSRSIEENPTDIEIVYDTEGKPVEILKTDRVTGRKKRTVLEYDVVGNLVKMREEWV' A
#
# COMPACT_ATOMS: atom_id res chain seq x y z
N MET A 1 42.81 -5.60 -8.69
CA MET A 1 41.44 -6.07 -8.95
C MET A 1 41.22 -6.07 -10.45
N THR A 2 40.95 -7.23 -11.04
CA THR A 2 40.58 -7.35 -12.45
C THR A 2 39.10 -6.96 -12.65
N GLY A 3 38.70 -6.60 -13.87
CA GLY A 3 37.31 -6.17 -14.16
C GLY A 3 36.23 -7.18 -13.73
N VAL A 4 36.58 -8.45 -13.61
CA VAL A 4 35.69 -9.53 -13.15
C VAL A 4 35.42 -9.44 -11.64
N GLU A 5 36.42 -9.07 -10.84
CA GLU A 5 36.30 -8.97 -9.37
C GLU A 5 35.41 -7.80 -8.94
N ILE A 6 35.46 -6.68 -9.68
CA ILE A 6 34.59 -5.52 -9.48
C ILE A 6 33.12 -5.89 -9.72
N CYS A 7 32.85 -6.68 -10.77
CA CYS A 7 31.48 -7.10 -11.12
C CYS A 7 30.88 -8.03 -10.06
N ILE A 8 31.68 -8.94 -9.49
CA ILE A 8 31.24 -9.84 -8.41
C ILE A 8 30.98 -9.06 -7.13
N TRP A 9 31.84 -8.09 -6.81
CA TRP A 9 31.71 -7.25 -5.63
C TRP A 9 30.46 -6.36 -5.69
N LEU A 10 30.19 -5.73 -6.83
CA LEU A 10 28.97 -4.94 -7.07
C LEU A 10 27.70 -5.79 -6.96
N LYS A 11 27.69 -7.02 -7.50
CA LYS A 11 26.56 -7.95 -7.35
C LYS A 11 26.28 -8.31 -5.89
N LYS A 12 27.33 -8.49 -5.08
CA LYS A 12 27.20 -8.83 -3.66
C LYS A 12 26.62 -7.68 -2.85
N ILE A 13 27.02 -6.43 -3.15
CA ILE A 13 26.45 -5.23 -2.53
C ILE A 13 24.98 -5.05 -2.94
N PHE A 14 24.66 -5.25 -4.22
CA PHE A 14 23.28 -5.17 -4.70
C PHE A 14 22.36 -6.20 -4.03
N ASN A 15 22.89 -7.39 -3.70
CA ASN A 15 22.13 -8.42 -3.00
C ASN A 15 21.98 -8.15 -1.49
N ILE A 16 22.96 -7.51 -0.85
CA ILE A 16 22.91 -7.13 0.57
C ILE A 16 21.86 -6.04 0.83
N VAL A 17 21.68 -5.08 -0.08
CA VAL A 17 20.70 -3.99 0.07
C VAL A 17 19.25 -4.48 -0.08
N ARG A 18 19.02 -5.68 -0.63
CA ARG A 18 17.67 -6.24 -0.83
C ARG A 18 17.06 -6.91 0.40
N SER A 19 17.83 -7.07 1.49
CA SER A 19 17.40 -7.78 2.70
C SER A 19 17.20 -6.83 3.89
N ARG A 20 16.77 -5.58 3.62
CA ARG A 20 16.17 -4.76 4.66
C ARG A 20 14.67 -5.03 4.60
N SER A 21 14.25 -6.05 5.31
CA SER A 21 12.85 -6.35 5.59
C SER A 21 12.18 -5.07 6.09
N ILE A 22 11.51 -4.36 5.18
CA ILE A 22 10.36 -3.57 5.55
C ILE A 22 9.45 -4.62 6.16
N GLU A 23 9.18 -4.55 7.46
CA GLU A 23 8.10 -5.31 8.06
C GLU A 23 6.89 -5.10 7.14
N GLU A 24 6.59 -6.11 6.32
CA GLU A 24 5.51 -6.06 5.35
C GLU A 24 4.27 -5.90 6.21
N ASN A 25 3.77 -4.66 6.34
CA ASN A 25 2.48 -4.43 6.95
C ASN A 25 1.53 -5.42 6.27
N PRO A 26 0.92 -6.36 7.01
CA PRO A 26 0.13 -7.44 6.43
C PRO A 26 -1.21 -6.90 5.93
N THR A 27 -1.29 -5.63 5.56
CA THR A 27 -2.49 -4.93 5.19
C THR A 27 -2.24 -4.20 3.90
N ASP A 28 -2.88 -4.68 2.83
CA ASP A 28 -2.99 -3.96 1.57
C ASP A 28 -4.10 -2.92 1.73
N ILE A 29 -3.83 -1.68 1.32
CA ILE A 29 -4.79 -0.57 1.38
C ILE A 29 -5.00 -0.06 -0.04
N GLU A 30 -6.24 -0.16 -0.53
CA GLU A 30 -6.66 0.42 -1.80
C GLU A 30 -7.57 1.62 -1.49
N ILE A 31 -7.36 2.73 -2.19
CA ILE A 31 -8.16 3.96 -2.04
C ILE A 31 -8.74 4.30 -3.41
N VAL A 32 -10.07 4.38 -3.48
CA VAL A 32 -10.80 4.81 -4.66
C VAL A 32 -11.14 6.28 -4.51
N TYR A 33 -10.85 7.05 -5.55
CA TYR A 33 -11.11 8.48 -5.60
C TYR A 33 -12.25 8.78 -6.58
N ASP A 34 -13.01 9.84 -6.31
CA ASP A 34 -13.96 10.39 -7.27
C ASP A 34 -13.24 11.16 -8.40
N THR A 35 -14.02 11.71 -9.32
CA THR A 35 -13.53 12.52 -10.44
C THR A 35 -12.88 13.83 -10.01
N GLU A 36 -13.11 14.28 -8.77
CA GLU A 36 -12.50 15.48 -8.18
C GLU A 36 -11.23 15.14 -7.37
N GLY A 37 -10.87 13.86 -7.26
CA GLY A 37 -9.72 13.38 -6.49
C GLY A 37 -9.97 13.25 -4.98
N LYS A 38 -11.23 13.22 -4.53
CA LYS A 38 -11.58 12.95 -3.12
C LYS A 38 -11.76 11.45 -2.89
N PRO A 39 -11.25 10.90 -1.78
CA PRO A 39 -11.32 9.47 -1.52
C PRO A 39 -12.76 9.06 -1.15
N VAL A 40 -13.44 8.29 -2.00
CA VAL A 40 -14.83 7.83 -1.76
C VAL A 40 -14.89 6.43 -1.15
N GLU A 41 -13.84 5.65 -1.29
CA GLU A 41 -13.77 4.30 -0.75
C GLU A 41 -12.35 3.94 -0.32
N ILE A 42 -12.22 3.25 0.81
CA ILE A 42 -10.97 2.69 1.30
C ILE A 42 -11.20 1.21 1.57
N LEU A 43 -10.45 0.36 0.90
CA LEU A 43 -10.48 -1.10 1.10
C LEU A 43 -9.19 -1.52 1.80
N LYS A 44 -9.33 -2.06 3.01
CA LYS A 44 -8.23 -2.65 3.77
C LYS A 44 -8.31 -4.16 3.69
N THR A 45 -7.34 -4.79 3.07
CA THR A 45 -7.25 -6.24 2.96
C THR A 45 -6.14 -6.74 3.87
N ASP A 46 -6.50 -7.55 4.85
CA ASP A 46 -5.54 -8.29 5.65
C ASP A 46 -4.96 -9.44 4.80
N ARG A 47 -3.69 -9.34 4.43
CA ARG A 47 -2.98 -10.28 3.53
C ARG A 47 -2.77 -11.66 4.16
N VAL A 48 -2.86 -11.77 5.49
CA VAL A 48 -2.65 -13.02 6.23
C VAL A 48 -3.96 -13.82 6.33
N THR A 49 -5.06 -13.14 6.61
CA THR A 49 -6.39 -13.75 6.81
C THR A 49 -7.29 -13.64 5.59
N GLY A 50 -6.92 -12.81 4.61
CA GLY A 50 -7.74 -12.47 3.44
C GLY A 50 -8.96 -11.60 3.76
N ARG A 51 -9.14 -11.19 5.02
CA ARG A 51 -10.31 -10.42 5.45
C ARG A 51 -10.26 -9.02 4.88
N LYS A 52 -11.40 -8.54 4.39
CA LYS A 52 -11.51 -7.21 3.83
C LYS A 52 -12.39 -6.34 4.72
N LYS A 53 -11.92 -5.13 4.97
CA LYS A 53 -12.70 -4.08 5.62
C LYS A 53 -12.85 -2.96 4.61
N ARG A 54 -14.08 -2.73 4.19
CA ARG A 54 -14.44 -1.67 3.26
C ARG A 54 -14.95 -0.47 4.05
N THR A 55 -14.45 0.70 3.73
CA THR A 55 -14.87 1.97 4.30
C THR A 55 -15.36 2.86 3.16
N VAL A 56 -16.63 3.26 3.20
CA VAL A 56 -17.23 4.17 2.22
C VAL A 56 -17.37 5.56 2.86
N LEU A 57 -16.94 6.58 2.12
CA LEU A 57 -16.92 7.98 2.53
C LEU A 57 -17.91 8.75 1.65
N GLU A 58 -18.90 9.40 2.25
CA GLU A 58 -19.87 10.25 1.55
C GLU A 58 -19.60 11.73 1.93
N TYR A 59 -19.42 12.58 0.93
CA TYR A 59 -19.15 14.01 1.09
C TYR A 59 -20.36 14.86 0.67
N ASP A 60 -20.49 16.05 1.24
CA ASP A 60 -21.43 17.06 0.75
C ASP A 60 -20.90 17.75 -0.52
N VAL A 61 -21.73 18.61 -1.10
CA VAL A 61 -21.42 19.40 -2.30
C VAL A 61 -20.26 20.39 -2.12
N VAL A 62 -19.87 20.68 -0.88
CA VAL A 62 -18.75 21.57 -0.53
C VAL A 62 -17.47 20.76 -0.25
N GLY A 63 -17.56 19.42 -0.20
CA GLY A 63 -16.45 18.51 0.08
C GLY A 63 -16.26 18.18 1.56
N ASN A 64 -17.21 18.48 2.44
CA ASN A 64 -17.15 18.04 3.83
C ASN A 64 -17.64 16.60 3.96
N LEU A 65 -16.98 15.80 4.79
CA LEU A 65 -17.40 14.43 5.07
C LEU A 65 -18.72 14.44 5.85
N VAL A 66 -19.79 13.92 5.25
CA VAL A 66 -21.12 13.81 5.87
C VAL A 66 -21.32 12.45 6.50
N LYS A 67 -20.71 11.42 5.92
CA LYS A 67 -20.93 10.05 6.37
C LYS A 67 -19.70 9.18 6.15
N MET A 68 -19.49 8.29 7.10
CA MET A 68 -18.54 7.19 6.98
C MET A 68 -19.26 5.90 7.35
N ARG A 69 -19.12 4.88 6.50
CA ARG A 69 -19.65 3.54 6.75
C ARG A 69 -18.54 2.53 6.63
N GLU A 70 -18.43 1.66 7.61
CA GLU A 70 -17.47 0.57 7.60
C GLU A 70 -18.22 -0.76 7.56
N GLU A 71 -17.83 -1.62 6.63
CA GLU A 71 -18.39 -2.96 6.46
C GLU A 71 -17.26 -3.98 6.31
N TRP A 72 -17.46 -5.16 6.91
CA TRP A 72 -16.60 -6.32 6.66
C TRP A 72 -17.11 -7.00 5.39
N VAL A 73 -16.20 -7.28 4.46
CA VAL A 73 -16.46 -7.92 3.17
C VAL A 73 -15.82 -9.30 3.13
#